data_AF-A0A178WLI6-F1
#
_entry.id   AF-A0A178WLI6-F1
#
_cell.length_a   1.000
_cell.length_b   1.000
_cell.length_c   1.000
_cell.angle_alpha   90.00
_cell.angle_beta   90.00
_cell.angle_gamma   90.00
#
_symmetry.space_group_name_H-M   'P 1'
#
loop_
_entity.id
_entity.type
_entity.pdbx_description
1 polymer ?
#
loop_
_entity_poly.entity_id
_entity_poly.type
_entity_poly.pdbx_seq_one_letter_code
_entity_poly.pdbx_strand_id
1 'polypeptide(L)'
;MYYPLSSSLMFFILFSLFYHLPCESSKCESLFQCGNITASFPFWGGDRHKHCGHPLLELRCDQNKSTSLFISDQEFFVLHVDQTSYSLTLARPDLLHSFCSLTFTNTTLPPEIFELSPAYKSVTFYHCYPVLPDLSNYTCPVIGPISVSGNPEDHETCFPNFAANVPTSFVTKEKKLNIANLESVLEKGFEVNMNVIMKACQACSYSNESCGFDENFPFEVKCKPHHSPTGKFLIHHYHFLSIFFDVLDITY
;
A
#
# COMPACT_ATOMS: atom_id res chain seq x y z
N MET A 1 -26.33 6.49 57.75
CA MET A 1 -25.17 7.39 57.60
C MET A 1 -24.64 7.23 56.19
N TYR A 2 -24.99 8.15 55.29
CA TYR A 2 -24.43 8.22 53.93
C TYR A 2 -23.29 9.23 53.97
N TYR A 3 -22.06 8.79 53.67
CA TYR A 3 -20.91 9.68 53.53
C TYR A 3 -20.93 10.26 52.11
N PRO A 4 -20.88 11.58 51.91
CA PRO A 4 -20.75 12.14 50.58
C PRO A 4 -19.35 11.80 50.05
N LEU A 5 -19.28 11.27 48.83
CA LEU A 5 -18.00 11.10 48.14
C LEU A 5 -17.29 12.47 48.13
N SER A 6 -16.11 12.55 48.74
CA SER A 6 -15.32 13.78 48.80
C SER A 6 -15.22 14.41 47.40
N SER A 7 -15.52 15.70 47.28
CA SER A 7 -15.46 16.47 46.03
C SER A 7 -14.15 16.24 45.25
N SER A 8 -13.05 15.99 45.96
CA SER A 8 -11.75 15.65 45.38
C SER A 8 -11.75 14.32 44.62
N LEU A 9 -12.42 13.28 45.14
CA LEU A 9 -12.53 11.95 44.49
C LEU A 9 -13.29 12.03 43.15
N MET A 10 -14.32 12.88 43.08
CA MET A 10 -15.07 13.11 41.84
C MET A 10 -14.21 13.84 40.80
N PHE A 11 -13.38 14.79 41.23
CA PHE A 11 -12.42 15.49 40.37
C PHE A 11 -11.34 14.54 39.82
N PHE A 12 -10.82 13.64 40.65
CA PHE A 12 -9.87 12.61 40.22
C PHE A 12 -10.48 11.66 39.20
N ILE A 13 -11.73 11.21 39.39
CA ILE A 13 -12.43 10.33 38.45
C ILE A 13 -12.65 11.03 37.10
N LEU A 14 -13.13 12.28 37.11
CA LEU A 14 -13.30 13.10 35.91
C LEU A 14 -11.96 13.30 35.19
N PHE A 15 -10.90 13.68 35.91
CA PHE A 15 -9.57 13.84 35.35
C PHE A 15 -9.05 12.52 34.74
N SER A 16 -9.22 11.37 35.40
CA SER A 16 -8.85 10.08 34.83
C SER A 16 -9.67 9.68 33.59
N LEU A 17 -10.93 10.12 33.47
CA LEU A 17 -11.75 9.91 32.27
C LEU A 17 -11.33 10.82 31.10
N PHE A 18 -10.84 12.04 31.37
CA PHE A 18 -10.33 12.96 30.35
C PHE A 18 -8.90 12.64 29.89
N TYR A 19 -8.07 12.01 30.72
CA TYR A 19 -6.67 11.69 30.39
C TYR A 19 -6.49 10.38 29.61
N HIS A 20 -7.51 9.51 29.57
CA HIS A 20 -7.40 8.17 28.98
C HIS A 20 -8.11 7.96 27.64
N LEU A 21 -8.48 9.01 26.91
CA LEU A 21 -8.73 8.86 25.48
C LEU A 21 -7.47 9.26 24.71
N PRO A 22 -6.54 8.33 24.43
CA PRO A 22 -5.52 8.63 23.44
C PRO A 22 -6.24 8.97 22.15
N CYS A 23 -5.98 10.17 21.63
CA CYS A 23 -6.45 10.55 20.31
C CYS A 23 -5.81 9.59 19.31
N GLU A 24 -6.57 8.60 18.86
CA GLU A 24 -6.13 7.58 17.90
C GLU A 24 -5.61 8.23 16.61
N SER A 25 -6.05 9.47 16.30
CA SER A 25 -5.59 10.25 15.14
C SER A 25 -4.12 10.66 15.20
N SER A 26 -3.52 10.85 16.40
CA SER A 26 -2.14 11.35 16.53
C SER A 26 -1.10 10.40 15.93
N LYS A 27 -1.41 9.09 15.90
CA LYS A 27 -0.53 8.05 15.35
C LYS A 27 -0.52 8.03 13.82
N CYS A 28 -1.58 8.55 13.20
CA CYS A 28 -1.69 8.64 11.74
C CYS A 28 -1.13 9.94 11.16
N GLU A 29 -0.64 10.85 12.00
CA GLU A 29 0.14 12.02 11.55
C GLU A 29 1.59 11.65 11.22
N SER A 30 2.08 10.54 11.78
CA SER A 30 3.42 10.02 11.48
C SER A 30 3.54 9.51 10.04
N LEU A 31 4.70 9.74 9.43
CA LEU A 31 5.04 9.22 8.11
C LEU A 31 5.85 7.93 8.25
N PHE A 32 5.66 6.99 7.33
CA PHE A 32 6.62 5.90 7.15
C PHE A 32 7.94 6.50 6.63
N GLN A 33 9.06 6.11 7.20
CA GLN A 33 10.40 6.52 6.75
C GLN A 33 11.35 5.32 6.80
N CYS A 34 11.96 5.00 5.66
CA CYS A 34 13.00 3.96 5.57
C CYS A 34 13.90 4.20 4.36
N GLY A 35 15.20 4.37 4.58
CA GLY A 35 16.14 4.73 3.52
C GLY A 35 15.68 6.01 2.80
N ASN A 36 15.49 5.93 1.48
CA ASN A 36 15.03 7.06 0.66
C ASN A 36 13.51 7.13 0.48
N ILE A 37 12.76 6.22 1.11
CA ILE A 37 11.30 6.17 0.99
C ILE A 37 10.67 6.89 2.17
N THR A 38 9.83 7.87 1.87
CA THR A 38 8.88 8.47 2.81
C THR A 38 7.49 8.32 2.24
N ALA A 39 6.55 7.81 3.03
CA ALA A 39 5.19 7.53 2.57
C ALA A 39 4.15 7.88 3.63
N SER A 40 2.99 8.35 3.19
CA SER A 40 1.82 8.62 4.02
C SER A 40 0.66 7.70 3.64
N PHE A 41 -0.58 8.04 4.02
CA PHE A 41 -1.77 7.32 3.55
C PHE A 41 -1.76 7.15 2.02
N PRO A 42 -2.08 5.97 1.45
CA PRO A 42 -2.72 4.82 2.11
C PRO A 42 -1.75 3.80 2.71
N PHE A 43 -0.44 4.10 2.81
CA PHE A 43 0.54 3.18 3.37
C PHE A 43 0.54 3.18 4.91
N TRP A 44 1.03 2.09 5.47
CA TRP A 44 1.35 1.95 6.90
C TRP A 44 2.63 1.12 7.07
N GLY A 45 3.19 1.09 8.28
CA GLY A 45 4.44 0.38 8.58
C GLY A 45 5.41 1.24 9.38
N GLY A 46 6.46 0.64 9.93
CA GLY A 46 7.40 1.33 10.82
C GLY A 46 6.66 1.95 12.02
N ASP A 47 6.85 3.24 12.24
CA ASP A 47 6.16 3.99 13.31
C ASP A 47 4.69 4.33 12.97
N ARG A 48 4.30 4.22 11.69
CA ARG A 48 2.94 4.48 11.23
C ARG A 48 2.06 3.25 11.45
N HIS A 49 1.13 3.37 12.40
CA HIS A 49 0.26 2.28 12.84
C HIS A 49 -0.62 1.67 11.72
N LYS A 50 -0.92 0.38 11.84
CA LYS A 50 -1.71 -0.41 10.87
C LYS A 50 -3.06 0.21 10.49
N HIS A 51 -3.81 0.75 11.45
CA HIS A 51 -5.12 1.37 11.20
C HIS A 51 -5.04 2.68 10.39
N CYS A 52 -3.84 3.20 10.15
CA CYS A 52 -3.61 4.44 9.39
C CYS A 52 -3.44 4.21 7.89
N GLY A 53 -3.52 2.97 7.42
CA GLY A 53 -3.33 2.62 6.02
C GLY A 53 -4.20 1.46 5.58
N HIS A 54 -4.05 1.09 4.32
CA HIS A 54 -4.73 -0.02 3.70
C HIS A 54 -4.08 -1.34 4.14
N PRO A 55 -4.85 -2.38 4.53
CA PRO A 55 -4.31 -3.63 5.07
C PRO A 55 -3.27 -4.31 4.18
N LEU A 56 -3.44 -4.21 2.86
CA LEU A 56 -2.53 -4.79 1.85
C LEU A 56 -1.37 -3.87 1.42
N LEU A 57 -1.21 -2.70 2.05
CA LEU A 57 -0.15 -1.71 1.75
C LEU A 57 0.81 -1.52 2.94
N GLU A 58 1.16 -2.63 3.60
CA GLU A 58 2.22 -2.66 4.62
C GLU A 58 3.58 -2.42 3.96
N LEU A 59 4.26 -1.35 4.36
CA LEU A 59 5.66 -1.11 4.04
C LEU A 59 6.55 -1.70 5.15
N ARG A 60 7.51 -2.52 4.74
CA ARG A 60 8.53 -3.12 5.60
C ARG A 60 9.86 -2.43 5.37
N CYS A 61 10.62 -2.28 6.44
CA CYS A 61 11.92 -1.64 6.41
C CYS A 61 13.00 -2.63 6.84
N ASP A 62 14.02 -2.82 6.01
CA ASP A 62 15.22 -3.58 6.38
C ASP A 62 16.35 -2.61 6.75
N GLN A 63 16.74 -2.63 8.03
CA GLN A 63 17.87 -1.88 8.61
C GLN A 63 17.96 -0.40 8.18
N ASN A 64 16.84 0.27 7.95
CA ASN A 64 16.77 1.65 7.44
C ASN A 64 17.48 1.85 6.09
N LYS A 65 17.56 0.81 5.25
CA LYS A 65 18.23 0.83 3.94
C LYS A 65 17.26 0.60 2.79
N SER A 66 16.44 -0.44 2.87
CA SER A 66 15.52 -0.83 1.80
C SER A 66 14.09 -0.95 2.33
N THR A 67 13.15 -0.54 1.47
CA THR A 67 11.72 -0.69 1.71
C THR A 67 11.16 -1.79 0.82
N SER A 68 10.35 -2.67 1.39
CA SER A 68 9.61 -3.69 0.63
C SER A 68 8.14 -3.76 1.02
N LEU A 69 7.33 -4.40 0.18
CA LEU A 69 5.96 -4.77 0.49
C LEU A 69 5.61 -6.09 -0.20
N PHE A 70 4.54 -6.74 0.25
CA PHE A 70 4.04 -7.98 -0.34
C PHE A 70 2.77 -7.73 -1.15
N ILE A 71 2.74 -8.21 -2.40
CA ILE A 71 1.54 -8.24 -3.25
C ILE A 71 1.29 -9.68 -3.66
N SER A 72 0.13 -10.23 -3.32
CA SER A 72 -0.25 -11.62 -3.68
C SER A 72 0.87 -12.62 -3.34
N ASP A 73 1.38 -12.54 -2.10
CA ASP A 73 2.47 -13.35 -1.52
C ASP A 73 3.86 -13.19 -2.16
N GLN A 74 4.02 -12.28 -3.13
CA GLN A 74 5.30 -11.93 -3.73
C GLN A 74 5.87 -10.67 -3.09
N GLU A 75 7.14 -10.72 -2.68
CA GLU A 75 7.87 -9.53 -2.22
C GLU A 75 8.27 -8.65 -3.40
N PHE A 76 8.11 -7.34 -3.22
CA PHE A 76 8.61 -6.30 -4.10
C PHE A 76 9.40 -5.27 -3.29
N PHE A 77 10.55 -4.86 -3.82
CA PHE A 77 11.22 -3.65 -3.36
C PHE A 77 10.48 -2.42 -3.88
N VAL A 78 10.29 -1.45 -2.99
CA VAL A 78 9.72 -0.15 -3.32
C VAL A 78 10.87 0.79 -3.65
N LEU A 79 11.07 1.06 -4.94
CA LEU A 79 12.13 1.93 -5.43
C LEU A 79 11.73 3.41 -5.37
N HIS A 80 10.44 3.69 -5.53
CA HIS A 80 9.91 5.05 -5.50
C HIS A 80 8.44 5.05 -5.07
N VAL A 81 8.04 6.13 -4.38
CA VAL A 81 6.65 6.44 -4.04
C VAL A 81 6.37 7.85 -4.54
N ASP A 82 5.41 8.00 -5.44
CA ASP A 82 4.85 9.30 -5.79
C ASP A 82 3.50 9.47 -5.09
N GLN A 83 3.53 10.28 -4.04
CA GLN A 83 2.36 10.56 -3.21
C GLN A 83 1.30 11.41 -3.94
N THR A 84 1.68 12.13 -5.00
CA THR A 84 0.77 13.02 -5.74
C THR A 84 -0.08 12.22 -6.73
N SER A 85 0.56 11.31 -7.46
CA SER A 85 -0.11 10.44 -8.44
C SER A 85 -0.58 9.10 -7.82
N TYR A 86 -0.29 8.89 -6.53
CA TYR A 86 -0.51 7.62 -5.84
C TYR A 86 0.07 6.44 -6.63
N SER A 87 1.37 6.54 -6.97
CA SER A 87 2.08 5.51 -7.72
C SER A 87 3.29 4.96 -6.97
N LEU A 88 3.67 3.74 -7.36
CA LEU A 88 4.81 3.01 -6.84
C LEU A 88 5.66 2.51 -8.00
N THR A 89 6.97 2.69 -7.89
CA THR A 89 7.93 1.93 -8.71
C THR A 89 8.37 0.71 -7.92
N LEU A 90 8.02 -0.47 -8.42
CA LEU A 90 8.27 -1.76 -7.79
C LEU A 90 9.31 -2.55 -8.57
N ALA A 91 10.24 -3.18 -7.86
CA ALA A 91 11.17 -4.13 -8.44
C ALA A 91 11.09 -5.47 -7.70
N ARG A 92 11.09 -6.54 -8.49
CA ARG A 92 11.13 -7.91 -7.98
C ARG A 92 12.55 -8.20 -7.47
N PRO A 93 12.75 -8.57 -6.19
CA PRO A 93 14.08 -8.86 -5.65
C PRO A 93 14.82 -9.93 -6.45
N ASP A 94 14.08 -10.92 -6.96
CA ASP A 94 14.56 -12.02 -7.78
C ASP A 94 14.88 -11.61 -9.23
N LEU A 95 14.54 -10.40 -9.65
CA LEU A 95 14.89 -9.86 -10.98
C LEU A 95 15.94 -8.74 -10.92
N LEU A 96 16.44 -8.39 -9.72
CA LEU A 96 17.48 -7.36 -9.56
C LEU A 96 18.89 -7.82 -9.93
N HIS A 97 19.08 -9.11 -10.18
CA HIS A 97 20.35 -9.68 -10.61
C HIS A 97 20.08 -10.65 -11.76
N SER A 98 21.02 -11.55 -12.05
CA SER A 98 20.80 -12.53 -13.11
C SER A 98 19.62 -13.45 -12.76
N PHE A 99 18.52 -13.28 -13.49
CA PHE A 99 17.30 -14.08 -13.39
C PHE A 99 17.54 -15.56 -13.78
N CYS A 100 18.73 -15.88 -14.29
CA CYS A 100 19.17 -17.22 -14.70
C CYS A 100 19.37 -18.23 -13.57
N SER A 101 19.04 -17.89 -12.32
CA SER A 101 19.29 -18.74 -11.16
C SER A 101 18.02 -19.11 -10.38
N LEU A 102 16.83 -18.76 -10.87
CA LEU A 102 15.64 -18.65 -10.02
C LEU A 102 14.43 -19.42 -10.56
N THR A 103 13.70 -20.03 -9.64
CA THR A 103 12.34 -20.51 -9.84
C THR A 103 11.38 -19.36 -9.56
N PHE A 104 10.63 -18.94 -10.58
CA PHE A 104 9.78 -17.78 -10.48
C PHE A 104 8.34 -18.17 -10.16
N THR A 105 7.73 -17.39 -9.28
CA THR A 105 6.28 -17.37 -9.08
C THR A 105 5.65 -16.34 -10.00
N ASN A 106 4.54 -16.73 -10.64
CA ASN A 106 3.65 -15.78 -11.28
C ASN A 106 2.87 -15.04 -10.21
N THR A 107 2.84 -13.72 -10.34
CA THR A 107 2.14 -12.85 -9.40
C THR A 107 1.20 -11.96 -10.19
N THR A 108 -0.06 -11.95 -9.78
CA THR A 108 -1.06 -11.04 -10.33
C THR A 108 -1.19 -9.85 -9.40
N LEU A 109 -1.21 -8.65 -9.97
CA LEU A 109 -1.54 -7.41 -9.27
C LEU A 109 -3.07 -7.39 -9.04
N PRO A 110 -3.56 -7.29 -7.78
CA PRO A 110 -4.98 -7.14 -7.50
C PRO A 110 -5.53 -5.87 -8.17
N PRO A 111 -6.41 -5.98 -9.19
CA PRO A 111 -6.88 -4.83 -9.97
C PRO A 111 -7.75 -3.87 -9.15
N GLU A 112 -8.27 -4.31 -8.01
CA GLU A 112 -9.04 -3.47 -7.08
C GLU A 112 -8.17 -2.38 -6.43
N ILE A 113 -6.86 -2.58 -6.39
CA ILE A 113 -5.89 -1.67 -5.76
C ILE A 113 -4.93 -1.13 -6.79
N PHE A 114 -4.35 -1.99 -7.62
CA PHE A 114 -3.24 -1.64 -8.49
C PHE A 114 -3.63 -1.69 -9.96
N GLU A 115 -3.27 -0.63 -10.67
CA GLU A 115 -3.29 -0.58 -12.13
C GLU A 115 -1.85 -0.47 -12.64
N LEU A 116 -1.46 -1.34 -13.57
CA LEU A 116 -0.18 -1.22 -14.26
C LEU A 116 -0.15 0.09 -15.05
N SER A 117 0.91 0.89 -14.89
CA SER A 117 1.07 2.13 -15.64
C SER A 117 1.11 1.85 -17.15
N PRO A 118 0.43 2.65 -18.00
CA PRO A 118 0.36 2.42 -19.44
C PRO A 118 1.72 2.55 -20.14
N ALA A 119 2.72 3.12 -19.45
CA ALA A 119 4.11 3.14 -19.90
C ALA A 119 4.77 1.75 -19.88
N TYR A 120 4.16 0.76 -19.21
CA TYR A 120 4.68 -0.59 -19.02
C TYR A 120 3.76 -1.64 -19.65
N LYS A 121 4.34 -2.79 -19.99
CA LYS A 121 3.63 -3.96 -20.51
C LYS A 121 4.24 -5.23 -19.92
N SER A 122 3.40 -6.23 -19.70
CA SER A 122 3.85 -7.57 -19.31
C SER A 122 4.48 -8.32 -20.49
N VAL A 123 5.64 -8.93 -20.24
CA VAL A 123 6.30 -9.90 -21.11
C VAL A 123 6.32 -11.26 -20.41
N THR A 124 6.27 -12.33 -21.19
CA THR A 124 6.27 -13.70 -20.68
C THR A 124 7.57 -14.40 -21.07
N PHE A 125 8.15 -15.10 -20.11
CA PHE A 125 9.34 -15.91 -20.24
C PHE A 125 8.94 -17.37 -20.42
N TYR A 126 9.62 -18.09 -21.32
CA TYR A 126 9.29 -19.45 -21.70
C TYR A 126 10.54 -20.34 -21.76
N HIS A 127 10.33 -21.62 -21.47
CA HIS A 127 11.23 -22.69 -21.88
C HIS A 127 10.65 -23.38 -23.12
N CYS A 128 11.27 -23.14 -24.27
CA CYS A 128 10.85 -23.72 -25.55
C CYS A 128 11.78 -24.84 -25.99
N TYR A 129 11.21 -25.97 -26.43
CA TYR A 129 11.95 -27.08 -27.01
C TYR A 129 11.26 -27.55 -28.31
N PRO A 130 11.83 -27.25 -29.51
CA PRO A 130 13.07 -26.51 -29.76
C PRO A 130 12.93 -24.99 -29.53
N VAL A 131 14.06 -24.28 -29.50
CA VAL A 131 14.09 -22.81 -29.44
C VAL A 131 13.44 -22.23 -30.69
N LEU A 132 12.51 -21.29 -30.50
CA LEU A 132 11.80 -20.64 -31.61
C LEU A 132 12.60 -19.43 -32.13
N PRO A 133 12.93 -19.35 -33.43
CA PRO A 133 13.70 -18.24 -34.01
C PRO A 133 12.97 -16.88 -33.99
N ASP A 134 11.63 -16.93 -33.98
CA ASP A 134 10.77 -15.75 -34.01
C ASP A 134 10.63 -15.09 -32.63
N LEU A 135 11.02 -15.80 -31.57
CA LEU A 135 11.05 -15.28 -30.21
C LEU A 135 12.41 -14.65 -29.88
N SER A 136 12.39 -13.73 -28.92
CA SER A 136 13.60 -13.11 -28.42
C SER A 136 14.25 -14.07 -27.42
N ASN A 137 15.48 -14.50 -27.68
CA ASN A 137 16.14 -15.52 -26.89
C ASN A 137 17.28 -14.94 -26.05
N TYR A 138 17.26 -15.20 -24.75
CA TYR A 138 18.35 -14.93 -23.80
C TYR A 138 18.97 -16.26 -23.41
N THR A 139 20.30 -16.37 -23.40
CA THR A 139 20.97 -17.62 -23.01
C THR A 139 21.51 -17.51 -21.59
N CYS A 140 20.94 -18.30 -20.69
CA CYS A 140 21.43 -18.43 -19.32
C CYS A 140 22.64 -19.37 -19.26
N PRO A 141 23.70 -19.07 -18.47
CA PRO A 141 24.92 -19.88 -18.42
C PRO A 141 24.71 -21.35 -18.03
N VAL A 142 23.73 -21.63 -17.16
CA VAL A 142 23.47 -22.98 -16.63
C VAL A 142 22.18 -23.58 -17.19
N ILE A 143 21.11 -22.79 -17.25
CA ILE A 143 19.78 -23.25 -17.68
C ILE A 143 19.69 -23.40 -19.22
N GLY A 144 20.51 -22.64 -19.96
CA GLY A 144 20.44 -22.58 -21.41
C GLY A 144 19.45 -21.53 -21.92
N PRO A 145 18.89 -21.70 -23.12
CA PRO A 145 18.08 -20.67 -23.77
C PRO A 145 16.72 -20.48 -23.07
N ILE A 146 16.36 -19.22 -22.87
CA ILE A 146 15.05 -18.76 -22.40
C ILE A 146 14.48 -17.83 -23.46
N SER A 147 13.25 -18.09 -23.87
CA SER A 147 12.54 -17.26 -24.84
C SER A 147 11.68 -16.24 -24.11
N VAL A 148 11.62 -15.01 -24.63
CA VAL A 148 10.84 -13.91 -24.07
C VAL A 148 9.94 -13.32 -25.15
N SER A 149 8.67 -13.14 -24.83
CA SER A 149 7.68 -12.55 -25.73
C SER A 149 6.86 -11.46 -25.04
N GLY A 150 6.70 -10.32 -25.72
CA GLY A 150 5.74 -9.29 -25.32
C GLY A 150 4.33 -9.51 -25.87
N ASN A 151 4.13 -10.55 -26.68
CA ASN A 151 2.83 -10.97 -27.18
C ASN A 151 2.73 -12.48 -26.91
N PRO A 152 2.09 -12.90 -25.81
CA PRO A 152 1.90 -14.30 -25.51
C PRO A 152 1.04 -14.91 -26.63
N GLU A 153 1.68 -15.67 -27.51
CA GLU A 153 1.02 -16.57 -28.44
C GLU A 153 1.18 -17.96 -27.85
N ASP A 154 0.11 -18.76 -27.84
CA ASP A 154 0.17 -20.13 -27.36
C ASP A 154 1.06 -20.93 -28.33
N HIS A 155 2.27 -21.22 -27.88
CA HIS A 155 3.20 -22.09 -28.58
C HIS A 155 3.19 -23.46 -27.92
N GLU A 156 2.69 -24.48 -28.62
CA GLU A 156 2.59 -25.87 -28.10
C GLU A 156 3.92 -26.44 -27.59
N THR A 157 5.05 -25.91 -28.08
CA THR A 157 6.41 -26.34 -27.74
C THR A 157 7.08 -25.52 -26.63
N CYS A 158 6.37 -24.54 -26.07
CA CYS A 158 6.88 -23.64 -25.05
C CYS A 158 6.10 -23.78 -23.74
N PHE A 159 6.82 -23.97 -22.65
CA PHE A 159 6.25 -23.94 -21.31
C PHE A 159 6.43 -22.55 -20.70
N PRO A 160 5.35 -21.83 -20.35
CA PRO A 160 5.46 -20.54 -19.69
C PRO A 160 6.13 -20.71 -18.32
N ASN A 161 7.12 -19.87 -18.03
CA ASN A 161 7.83 -19.85 -16.76
C ASN A 161 7.23 -18.75 -15.87
N PHE A 162 7.41 -17.49 -16.24
CA PHE A 162 6.87 -16.35 -15.49
C PHE A 162 6.62 -15.13 -16.36
N ALA A 163 5.85 -14.18 -15.80
CA ALA A 163 5.65 -12.86 -16.37
C ALA A 163 6.42 -11.77 -15.60
N ALA A 164 6.93 -10.78 -16.34
CA ALA A 164 7.53 -9.58 -15.76
C ALA A 164 7.08 -8.35 -16.55
N ASN A 165 7.06 -7.19 -15.89
CA ASN A 165 6.67 -5.94 -16.51
C ASN A 165 7.90 -5.16 -16.97
N VAL A 166 7.86 -4.68 -18.21
CA VAL A 166 8.93 -3.89 -18.82
C VAL A 166 8.35 -2.62 -19.46
N PRO A 167 9.13 -1.56 -19.67
CA PRO A 167 8.68 -0.39 -20.42
C PRO A 167 8.19 -0.78 -21.81
N THR A 168 7.10 -0.17 -22.26
CA THR A 168 6.52 -0.38 -23.60
C THR A 168 7.53 -0.11 -24.72
N SER A 169 8.45 0.83 -24.51
CA SER A 169 9.55 1.14 -25.44
C SER A 169 10.54 -0.02 -25.64
N PHE A 170 10.58 -0.99 -24.72
CA PHE A 170 11.39 -2.20 -24.85
C PHE A 170 10.76 -3.24 -25.79
N VAL A 171 9.44 -3.18 -25.97
CA VAL A 171 8.68 -4.09 -26.82
C VAL A 171 8.54 -3.47 -28.21
N THR A 172 9.35 -3.93 -29.16
CA THR A 172 9.28 -3.42 -30.55
C THR A 172 8.12 -4.05 -31.31
N LYS A 173 7.66 -3.37 -32.37
CA LYS A 173 6.61 -3.87 -33.27
C LYS A 173 7.03 -5.14 -34.04
N GLU A 174 8.33 -5.38 -34.19
CA GLU A 174 8.89 -6.51 -34.92
C GLU A 174 8.97 -7.80 -34.09
N LYS A 175 8.25 -7.87 -32.96
CA LYS A 175 8.28 -9.00 -31.98
C LYS A 175 9.65 -9.28 -31.34
N LYS A 176 10.72 -8.59 -31.75
CA LYS A 176 12.07 -8.74 -31.18
C LYS A 176 12.37 -7.70 -30.10
N LEU A 177 12.62 -8.18 -28.89
CA LEU A 177 13.05 -7.41 -27.74
C LEU A 177 14.55 -7.13 -27.83
N ASN A 178 15.00 -6.00 -27.28
CA ASN A 178 16.43 -5.72 -27.14
C ASN A 178 17.02 -6.51 -25.95
N ILE A 179 17.23 -7.80 -26.16
CA ILE A 179 17.65 -8.75 -25.11
C ILE A 179 18.96 -8.36 -24.41
N ALA A 180 19.85 -7.63 -25.09
CA ALA A 180 21.10 -7.16 -24.48
C ALA A 180 20.88 -6.28 -23.24
N ASN A 181 19.75 -5.58 -23.15
CA ASN A 181 19.43 -4.68 -22.05
C ASN A 181 18.38 -5.25 -21.08
N LEU A 182 18.01 -6.53 -21.24
CA LEU A 182 16.88 -7.12 -20.48
C LEU A 182 17.09 -7.05 -18.97
N GLU A 183 18.26 -7.46 -18.47
CA GLU A 183 18.55 -7.42 -17.03
C GLU A 183 18.49 -5.99 -16.47
N SER A 184 19.10 -5.02 -17.16
CA SER A 184 19.06 -3.61 -16.76
C SER A 184 17.64 -3.02 -16.77
N VAL A 185 16.78 -3.51 -17.66
CA VAL A 185 15.38 -3.08 -17.72
C VAL A 185 14.59 -3.65 -16.55
N LEU A 186 14.81 -4.92 -16.20
CA LEU A 186 14.14 -5.57 -15.07
C LEU A 186 14.59 -4.98 -13.72
N GLU A 187 15.88 -4.65 -13.59
CA GLU A 187 16.45 -4.00 -12.39
C GLU A 187 15.79 -2.66 -12.06
N LYS A 188 15.38 -1.89 -13.08
CA LYS A 188 14.71 -0.59 -12.89
C LYS A 188 13.27 -0.72 -12.38
N GLY A 189 12.70 -1.93 -12.43
CA GLY A 189 11.35 -2.20 -12.00
C GLY A 189 10.28 -1.66 -12.94
N PHE A 190 9.04 -1.59 -12.43
CA PHE A 190 7.87 -1.13 -13.15
C PHE A 190 6.96 -0.28 -12.27
N GLU A 191 6.20 0.61 -12.88
CA GLU A 191 5.29 1.49 -12.16
C GLU A 191 3.87 0.92 -12.10
N VAL A 192 3.28 0.96 -10.92
CA VAL A 192 1.85 0.72 -10.68
C VAL A 192 1.23 1.95 -10.03
N ASN A 193 -0.05 2.19 -10.29
CA ASN A 193 -0.80 3.26 -9.64
C ASN A 193 -1.94 2.70 -8.80
N MET A 194 -2.35 3.44 -7.78
CA MET A 194 -3.44 3.08 -6.86
C MET A 194 -4.70 3.92 -7.08
N ASN A 195 -4.93 4.38 -8.32
CA ASN A 195 -6.00 5.32 -8.62
C ASN A 195 -7.40 4.74 -8.33
N VAL A 196 -7.60 3.44 -8.50
CA VAL A 196 -8.91 2.78 -8.25
C VAL A 196 -9.35 2.99 -6.81
N ILE A 197 -8.52 2.56 -5.86
CA ILE A 197 -8.82 2.66 -4.44
C ILE A 197 -8.80 4.12 -3.96
N MET A 198 -7.91 4.94 -4.50
CA MET A 198 -7.81 6.35 -4.11
C MET A 198 -8.98 7.20 -4.62
N LYS A 199 -9.54 6.89 -5.80
CA LYS A 199 -10.80 7.51 -6.27
C LYS A 199 -11.97 7.13 -5.38
N ALA A 200 -12.03 5.87 -4.92
CA ALA A 200 -13.05 5.47 -3.95
C ALA A 200 -12.91 6.25 -2.63
N CYS A 201 -11.68 6.49 -2.15
CA CYS A 201 -11.43 7.37 -1.00
C CYS A 201 -11.84 8.83 -1.25
N GLN A 202 -11.67 9.35 -2.46
CA GLN A 202 -12.06 10.72 -2.79
C GLN A 202 -13.56 10.98 -2.58
N ALA A 203 -14.39 9.93 -2.64
CA ALA A 203 -15.81 10.04 -2.35
C ALA A 203 -16.09 10.53 -0.92
N CYS A 204 -15.25 10.15 0.06
CA CYS A 204 -15.39 10.58 1.46
C CYS A 204 -15.14 12.08 1.65
N SER A 205 -14.33 12.69 0.77
CA SER A 205 -14.08 14.13 0.84
C SER A 205 -15.35 14.95 0.56
N TYR A 206 -16.30 14.44 -0.23
CA TYR A 206 -17.58 15.11 -0.47
C TYR A 206 -18.48 15.15 0.77
N SER A 207 -18.37 14.15 1.66
CA SER A 207 -19.08 14.12 2.94
C SER A 207 -18.30 14.78 4.08
N ASN A 208 -17.12 15.36 3.81
CA ASN A 208 -16.21 15.90 4.83
C ASN A 208 -15.82 14.83 5.87
N GLU A 209 -15.56 13.62 5.39
CA GLU A 209 -15.20 12.44 6.16
C GLU A 209 -13.79 11.95 5.77
N SER A 210 -13.09 11.36 6.73
CA SER A 210 -11.80 10.70 6.51
C SER A 210 -12.00 9.35 5.85
N CYS A 211 -11.18 9.04 4.85
CA CYS A 211 -11.13 7.70 4.27
C CYS A 211 -10.40 6.72 5.18
N GLY A 212 -10.91 5.49 5.29
CA GLY A 212 -10.25 4.38 5.94
C GLY A 212 -10.64 3.04 5.33
N PHE A 213 -9.95 1.99 5.76
CA PHE A 213 -10.10 0.64 5.23
C PHE A 213 -10.36 -0.35 6.36
N ASP A 214 -11.09 -1.43 6.08
CA ASP A 214 -11.32 -2.53 7.02
C ASP A 214 -10.36 -3.68 6.76
N GLU A 215 -9.86 -4.32 7.81
CA GLU A 215 -8.96 -5.47 7.67
C GLU A 215 -9.63 -6.70 7.05
N ASN A 216 -10.93 -6.89 7.31
CA ASN A 216 -11.68 -8.04 6.79
C ASN A 216 -12.22 -7.79 5.38
N PHE A 217 -12.39 -6.52 5.00
CA PHE A 217 -12.90 -6.09 3.70
C PHE A 217 -11.94 -5.08 3.10
N PRO A 218 -10.73 -5.51 2.66
CA PRO A 218 -9.68 -4.59 2.23
C PRO A 218 -10.09 -3.76 1.02
N PHE A 219 -10.96 -4.29 0.16
CA PHE A 219 -11.44 -3.59 -1.03
C PHE A 219 -12.62 -2.63 -0.77
N GLU A 220 -13.15 -2.60 0.45
CA GLU A 220 -14.23 -1.67 0.82
C GLU A 220 -13.67 -0.40 1.47
N VAL A 221 -14.09 0.74 0.95
CA VAL A 221 -13.79 2.06 1.53
C VAL A 221 -14.80 2.39 2.61
N LYS A 222 -14.31 2.81 3.77
CA LYS A 222 -15.13 3.34 4.87
C LYS A 222 -14.86 4.82 5.06
N CYS A 223 -15.90 5.64 4.90
CA CYS A 223 -15.85 7.03 5.30
C CYS A 223 -16.20 7.15 6.77
N LYS A 224 -15.35 7.82 7.55
CA LYS A 224 -15.58 8.10 8.97
C LYS A 224 -15.60 9.60 9.18
N PRO A 225 -16.52 10.14 10.00
CA PRO A 225 -16.48 11.55 10.37
C PRO A 225 -15.08 11.92 10.84
N HIS A 226 -14.55 13.04 10.35
CA HIS A 226 -13.38 13.63 10.98
C HIS A 226 -13.71 13.78 12.47
N HIS A 227 -12.91 13.16 13.35
CA HIS A 227 -12.93 13.49 14.76
C HIS A 227 -12.38 14.92 14.90
N SER A 228 -13.22 15.91 14.60
CA SER A 228 -12.97 17.28 15.02
C SER A 228 -13.16 17.32 16.54
N PRO A 229 -12.18 17.81 17.32
CA PRO A 229 -12.34 18.01 18.77
C PRO A 229 -13.36 19.11 19.12
N THR A 230 -14.13 19.63 18.17
CA THR A 230 -14.98 20.81 18.40
C THR A 230 -16.38 20.58 17.85
N GLY A 231 -17.34 20.37 18.74
CA GLY A 231 -18.77 20.48 18.41
C GLY A 231 -19.72 19.80 19.39
N LYS A 232 -19.42 18.59 19.87
CA LYS A 232 -20.29 17.91 20.86
C LYS A 232 -19.91 18.17 22.32
N PHE A 233 -18.71 18.68 22.58
CA PHE A 233 -18.29 19.06 23.92
C PHE A 233 -19.10 20.26 24.47
N LEU A 234 -19.52 21.21 23.63
CA LEU A 234 -20.21 22.43 24.07
C LEU A 234 -21.69 22.19 24.44
N ILE A 235 -22.38 21.24 23.81
CA ILE A 235 -23.81 20.98 24.09
C ILE A 235 -23.95 20.22 25.41
N HIS A 236 -23.07 19.24 25.67
CA HIS A 236 -23.01 18.61 26.99
C HIS A 236 -22.47 19.57 28.06
N HIS A 237 -21.59 20.51 27.73
CA HIS A 237 -21.15 21.55 28.69
C HIS A 237 -22.30 22.44 29.14
N TYR A 238 -23.17 22.89 28.22
CA TYR A 238 -24.31 23.75 28.55
C TYR A 238 -25.38 23.02 29.36
N HIS A 239 -25.71 21.78 28.99
CA HIS A 239 -26.72 21.00 29.70
C HIS A 239 -26.23 20.54 31.08
N PHE A 240 -24.94 20.26 31.24
CA PHE A 240 -24.35 19.87 32.52
C PHE A 240 -24.13 21.09 33.43
N LEU A 241 -23.75 22.26 32.89
CA LEU A 241 -23.70 23.54 33.65
C LEU A 241 -25.10 23.98 34.11
N SER A 242 -26.14 23.82 33.29
CA SER A 242 -27.53 24.11 33.67
C SER A 242 -27.97 23.27 34.86
N ILE A 243 -27.72 21.96 34.82
CA ILE A 243 -28.04 21.04 35.93
C ILE A 243 -27.18 21.36 37.17
N PHE A 244 -25.94 21.84 36.99
CA PHE A 244 -25.06 22.21 38.10
C PHE A 244 -25.52 23.50 38.82
N PHE A 245 -26.04 24.49 38.08
CA PHE A 245 -26.65 25.68 38.68
C PHE A 245 -27.99 25.37 39.36
N ASP A 246 -28.83 24.54 38.73
CA ASP A 246 -30.10 24.10 39.34
C ASP A 246 -29.90 23.30 40.63
N VAL A 247 -28.79 22.54 40.75
CA VAL A 247 -28.45 21.78 41.96
C VAL A 247 -27.79 22.66 43.04
N LEU A 248 -27.08 23.74 42.66
CA LEU A 248 -26.52 24.69 43.62
C LEU A 248 -27.59 25.61 44.23
N ASP A 249 -28.63 25.98 43.47
CA ASP A 249 -29.74 26.80 43.96
C ASP A 249 -30.70 26.06 44.91
N ILE A 250 -30.59 24.73 45.03
CA ILE A 250 -31.38 23.92 46.00
C ILE A 250 -30.68 23.87 47.39
N THR A 251 -29.54 24.53 47.57
CA THR A 251 -28.76 24.51 48.82
C THR A 251 -28.58 25.86 49.53
N TYR A 252 -29.55 26.77 49.39
CA TYR A 252 -29.72 27.91 50.31
C TYR A 252 -31.08 27.90 51.00
#